data_AF-A0A1B3Z7B9-F1
#
_entry.id   AF-A0A1B3Z7B9-F1
#
_cell.length_a   1.000
_cell.length_b   1.000
_cell.length_c   1.000
_cell.angle_alpha   90.00
_cell.angle_beta   90.00
_cell.angle_gamma   90.00
#
_symmetry.space_group_name_H-M   'P 1'
#
loop_
_entity.id
_entity.type
_entity.pdbx_description
1 polymer ?
#
loop_
_entity_poly.entity_id
_entity_poly.type
_entity_poly.pdbx_seq_one_letter_code
_entity_poly.pdbx_strand_id
1 'polypeptide(L)' 'MKDFDVDVGRSEALRVIGKFRSNPDVARMIVRSAVIIGKADGNFDASEKRAVEMIARELGINPAEFLS' A
#
# COMPACT_ATOMS: atom_id res chain seq x y z
N MET A 1 -5.92 -15.99 17.22
CA MET A 1 -7.17 -15.40 16.70
C MET A 1 -6.95 -14.01 16.10
N LYS A 2 -6.07 -13.15 16.65
CA LYS A 2 -5.76 -11.82 16.07
C LYS A 2 -5.16 -11.83 14.65
N ASP A 3 -4.27 -12.77 14.33
CA ASP A 3 -3.56 -12.74 13.03
C ASP A 3 -4.47 -13.08 11.83
N PHE A 4 -5.46 -13.95 12.04
CA PHE A 4 -6.44 -14.32 11.02
C PHE A 4 -7.28 -13.11 10.57
N ASP A 5 -7.69 -12.26 11.51
CA ASP A 5 -8.46 -11.04 11.20
C ASP A 5 -7.62 -10.01 10.44
N VAL A 6 -6.32 -9.88 10.76
CA VAL A 6 -5.41 -8.95 10.09
C VAL A 6 -5.16 -9.36 8.64
N ASP A 7 -4.94 -10.65 8.38
CA ASP A 7 -4.69 -11.13 7.02
C ASP A 7 -5.94 -11.08 6.14
N VAL A 8 -7.12 -11.39 6.70
CA VAL A 8 -8.41 -11.24 6.00
C VAL A 8 -8.68 -9.76 5.70
N GLY A 9 -8.50 -8.87 6.68
CA GLY A 9 -8.67 -7.43 6.50
C GLY A 9 -7.71 -6.86 5.46
N ARG A 10 -6.46 -7.31 5.46
CA ARG A 10 -5.46 -6.92 4.45
C ARG A 10 -5.86 -7.37 3.05
N SER A 11 -6.30 -8.63 2.90
CA SER A 11 -6.73 -9.17 1.60
C SER A 11 -7.90 -8.37 1.03
N GLU A 12 -8.88 -8.03 1.87
CA GLU A 12 -10.03 -7.24 1.46
C GLU A 12 -9.65 -5.81 1.08
N ALA A 13 -8.74 -5.18 1.84
CA ALA A 13 -8.21 -3.86 1.50
C ALA A 13 -7.50 -3.85 0.13
N LEU A 14 -6.62 -4.83 -0.12
CA LEU A 14 -5.92 -4.96 -1.40
C LEU A 14 -6.90 -5.21 -2.55
N ARG A 15 -7.93 -6.05 -2.35
CA ARG A 15 -8.98 -6.28 -3.34
C ARG A 15 -9.73 -5.01 -3.74
N VAL A 16 -10.02 -4.12 -2.78
CA VAL A 16 -10.66 -2.82 -3.06
C VAL A 16 -9.71 -1.90 -3.80
N ILE A 17 -8.44 -1.82 -3.37
CA ILE A 17 -7.40 -1.01 -4.03
C ILE A 17 -7.18 -1.45 -5.48
N GLY A 18 -7.15 -2.76 -5.75
CA GLY A 18 -6.94 -3.33 -7.09
C GLY A 18 -7.96 -2.86 -8.13
N LYS A 19 -9.16 -2.41 -7.71
CA LYS A 19 -10.17 -1.81 -8.61
C LYS A 19 -9.69 -0.53 -9.29
N PHE A 20 -8.71 0.16 -8.71
CA PHE A 20 -8.16 1.41 -9.26
C PHE A 20 -6.96 1.19 -10.18
N ARG A 21 -6.54 -0.06 -10.40
CA ARG A 21 -5.39 -0.41 -11.26
C ARG A 21 -5.49 0.14 -12.69
N SER A 22 -6.70 0.25 -13.23
CA SER A 22 -6.93 0.79 -14.59
C SER A 22 -6.87 2.32 -14.66
N ASN A 23 -6.70 3.02 -13.53
CA ASN A 23 -6.55 4.46 -13.47
C ASN A 23 -5.18 4.81 -12.86
N PRO A 24 -4.14 5.02 -13.69
CA PRO A 24 -2.77 5.25 -13.22
C PRO A 24 -2.61 6.45 -12.29
N ASP A 25 -3.40 7.52 -12.49
CA ASP A 25 -3.31 8.73 -11.67
C ASP A 25 -3.84 8.47 -10.25
N VAL A 26 -5.01 7.84 -10.15
CA VAL A 26 -5.58 7.43 -8.86
C VAL A 26 -4.71 6.40 -8.18
N ALA A 27 -4.19 5.42 -8.94
CA ALA A 27 -3.29 4.40 -8.42
C ALA A 27 -2.03 5.01 -7.79
N ARG A 28 -1.36 5.95 -8.49
CA ARG A 28 -0.19 6.65 -7.94
C ARG A 28 -0.56 7.50 -6.73
N MET A 29 -1.74 8.14 -6.73
CA MET A 29 -2.21 8.91 -5.58
C MET A 29 -2.37 8.03 -4.34
N ILE A 30 -2.97 6.83 -4.48
CA ILE A 30 -3.12 5.87 -3.37
C ILE A 30 -1.76 5.50 -2.77
N VAL A 31 -0.77 5.17 -3.61
CA VAL A 31 0.58 4.82 -3.14
C VAL A 31 1.24 6.01 -2.43
N ARG A 32 1.13 7.22 -2.96
CA ARG A 32 1.65 8.45 -2.32
C ARG A 32 1.02 8.68 -0.95
N SER A 33 -0.31 8.55 -0.85
CA SER A 33 -1.02 8.72 0.42
C SER A 33 -0.55 7.70 1.44
N ALA A 34 -0.38 6.43 1.05
CA ALA A 34 0.14 5.39 1.95
C ALA A 34 1.54 5.73 2.48
N VAL A 35 2.43 6.25 1.63
CA VAL A 35 3.77 6.69 2.06
C VAL A 35 3.74 7.90 2.98
N ILE A 36 2.91 8.90 2.71
CA ILE A 36 2.79 10.09 3.56
C ILE A 36 2.27 9.71 4.94
N ILE A 37 1.24 8.86 4.98
CA ILE A 37 0.65 8.37 6.24
C ILE A 37 1.68 7.54 7.02
N GLY A 38 2.36 6.60 6.35
CA GLY A 38 3.41 5.78 6.98
C GLY A 38 4.68 6.53 7.35
N LYS A 39 4.85 7.78 6.91
CA LYS A 39 5.97 8.64 7.35
C LYS A 39 5.56 9.63 8.45
N ALA A 40 4.28 9.66 8.83
CA ALA A 40 3.74 10.72 9.68
C ALA A 40 4.32 10.71 11.10
N ASP A 41 4.75 9.56 11.61
CA ASP A 41 5.38 9.42 12.93
C ASP A 41 6.91 9.63 12.91
N GLY A 42 7.48 9.89 11.74
CA GLY A 42 8.90 10.13 11.53
C GLY A 42 9.76 8.88 11.38
N ASN A 43 9.21 7.67 11.49
CA ASN A 43 9.97 6.42 11.32
C ASN A 43 9.28 5.50 10.31
N PHE A 44 9.80 5.46 9.09
CA PHE A 44 9.26 4.57 8.07
C PHE A 44 9.93 3.21 8.09
N ASP A 45 9.37 2.30 8.87
CA ASP A 45 9.98 1.01 9.20
C ASP A 45 9.77 -0.07 8.11
N ALA A 46 10.36 -1.24 8.33
CA ALA A 46 10.30 -2.34 7.36
C ALA A 46 8.87 -2.87 7.14
N SER A 47 8.00 -2.81 8.14
CA SER A 47 6.62 -3.26 8.04
C SER A 47 5.78 -2.30 7.20
N GLU A 48 6.00 -0.99 7.36
CA GLU A 48 5.31 0.03 6.59
C GLU A 48 5.77 0.06 5.13
N LYS A 49 7.09 -0.09 4.91
CA LYS A 49 7.64 -0.27 3.55
C LYS A 49 7.02 -1.48 2.85
N ARG A 50 6.91 -2.63 3.54
CA ARG A 50 6.24 -3.82 2.99
C ARG A 50 4.77 -3.57 2.65
N ALA A 51 4.05 -2.83 3.48
CA ALA A 51 2.66 -2.47 3.21
C ALA A 51 2.54 -1.64 1.92
N VAL A 52 3.39 -0.63 1.75
CA VAL A 52 3.43 0.18 0.52
C VAL A 52 3.86 -0.64 -0.69
N GLU A 53 4.81 -1.57 -0.56
CA GLU A 53 5.18 -2.48 -1.65
C GLU A 53 4.00 -3.35 -2.10
N MET A 54 3.22 -3.89 -1.16
CA MET A 54 2.03 -4.68 -1.50
C MET A 54 0.99 -3.84 -2.25
N ILE A 55 0.72 -2.63 -1.78
CA ILE A 55 -0.21 -1.69 -2.43
C ILE A 55 0.26 -1.33 -3.85
N ALA A 56 1.54 -0.98 -4.01
CA ALA A 56 2.12 -0.61 -5.30
C ALA A 56 2.06 -1.79 -6.29
N ARG A 57 2.40 -3.01 -5.84
CA ARG A 57 2.34 -4.21 -6.68
C ARG A 57 0.91 -4.55 -7.11
N GLU A 58 -0.05 -4.47 -6.19
CA GLU A 58 -1.47 -4.69 -6.49
C GLU A 58 -1.97 -3.72 -7.58
N LEU A 59 -1.51 -2.46 -7.53
CA LEU A 59 -1.81 -1.42 -8.50
C LEU A 59 -0.95 -1.48 -9.78
N GLY A 60 -0.01 -2.43 -9.90
CA GLY A 60 0.90 -2.54 -11.04
C GLY A 60 1.91 -1.39 -11.15
N ILE A 61 2.21 -0.72 -10.05
CA ILE A 61 3.16 0.38 -9.94
C ILE A 61 4.50 -0.15 -9.43
N ASN A 62 5.61 0.41 -9.93
CA ASN A 62 6.94 0.08 -9.41
C ASN A 62 7.13 0.72 -8.02
N PRO A 63 7.31 -0.07 -6.94
CA PRO A 63 7.48 0.48 -5.60
C PRO A 63 8.73 1.37 -5.44
N ALA A 64 9.75 1.17 -6.28
CA ALA A 64 10.97 1.97 -6.26
C ALA A 64 10.72 3.46 -6.58
N GLU A 65 9.58 3.81 -7.19
CA GLU A 65 9.18 5.20 -7.40
C GLU A 65 8.88 5.95 -6.09
N PHE A 66 8.65 5.23 -4.97
CA PHE A 66 8.14 5.81 -3.73
C PHE A 66 8.93 5.43 -2.47
N LEU A 67 9.73 4.36 -2.53
CA LEU A 67 10.43 3.76 -1.38
C LEU A 67 11.95 4.00 -1.38
N SER A 68 12.45 4.92 -2.22
CA SER A 68 13.86 5.32 -2.26
C SER A 68 14.36 5.92 -0.96
#